data_AF-A0A7X7KWD2-F1
#
_entry.id   AF-A0A7X7KWD2-F1
#
_cell.length_a   1.000
_cell.length_b   1.000
_cell.length_c   1.000
_cell.angle_alpha   90.00
_cell.angle_beta   90.00
_cell.angle_gamma   90.00
#
_symmetry.space_group_name_H-M   'P 1'
#
loop_
_entity.id
_entity.type
_entity.pdbx_description
1 polymer ?
#
loop_
_entity_poly.entity_id
_entity_poly.type
_entity_poly.pdbx_seq_one_letter_code
_entity_poly.pdbx_strand_id
1 'polypeptide(L)'
;IHVLQELRRHGADPELDAMIEACIHTVLCHHLRPDAHAVLEAVGWEGETLPGPLGRWVCPGHMIEAGIFLIHEARHRQDAALLRQGADLVDWGFEHGWDAEYGGLYNDIDLEGLPAPGGEALRYPAKLWWQQAEGLYGALLAWQVAGEERFAAWHGKMHDYAFSRFADPEHSEWYAILGRRGDIISAAKGTARKNIFHLGRNLFWCWRALEGEK
;
A
#
# COMPACT_ATOMS: atom_id res chain seq x y z
N ILE A 1 3.47 -9.49 -8.11
CA ILE A 1 4.42 -8.62 -8.84
C ILE A 1 5.80 -8.63 -8.18
N HIS A 2 5.97 -8.08 -6.96
CA HIS A 2 7.29 -7.96 -6.30
C HIS A 2 8.15 -9.23 -6.25
N VAL A 3 7.57 -10.38 -5.88
CA VAL A 3 8.33 -11.66 -5.85
C VAL A 3 8.95 -11.98 -7.21
N LEU A 4 8.20 -11.77 -8.31
CA LEU A 4 8.70 -12.02 -9.67
C LEU A 4 9.79 -11.01 -10.05
N GLN A 5 9.65 -9.75 -9.63
CA GLN A 5 10.67 -8.71 -9.86
C GLN A 5 11.99 -9.06 -9.15
N GLU A 6 11.92 -9.55 -7.91
CA GLU A 6 13.10 -10.00 -7.16
C GLU A 6 13.70 -11.28 -7.78
N LEU A 7 12.88 -12.23 -8.22
CA LEU A 7 13.39 -13.41 -8.94
C LEU A 7 14.11 -13.01 -10.24
N ARG A 8 13.55 -12.07 -11.01
CA ARG A 8 14.14 -11.56 -12.25
C ARG A 8 15.48 -10.86 -12.02
N ARG A 9 15.68 -10.20 -10.87
CA ARG A 9 16.98 -9.60 -10.51
C ARG A 9 18.08 -10.64 -10.33
N HIS A 10 17.73 -11.90 -10.04
CA HIS A 10 18.67 -12.98 -9.75
C HIS A 10 18.66 -14.10 -10.80
N GLY A 11 17.85 -13.98 -11.87
CA GLY A 11 17.78 -14.95 -12.95
C GLY A 11 17.25 -14.32 -14.25
N ALA A 12 17.86 -14.67 -15.38
CA ALA A 12 17.48 -14.19 -16.71
C ALA A 12 16.48 -15.13 -17.39
N ASP A 13 15.30 -15.32 -16.77
CA ASP A 13 14.21 -16.11 -17.34
C ASP A 13 13.15 -15.18 -17.97
N PRO A 14 13.00 -15.15 -19.30
CA PRO A 14 11.99 -14.34 -19.99
C PRO A 14 10.55 -14.65 -19.58
N GLU A 15 10.26 -15.83 -19.02
CA GLU A 15 8.93 -16.15 -18.51
C GLU A 15 8.54 -15.24 -17.33
N LEU A 16 9.52 -14.76 -16.55
CA LEU A 16 9.26 -13.85 -15.43
C LEU A 16 8.70 -12.51 -15.90
N ASP A 17 9.17 -11.98 -17.02
CA ASP A 17 8.66 -10.74 -17.60
C ASP A 17 7.21 -10.90 -18.06
N ALA A 18 6.90 -12.02 -18.73
CA ALA A 18 5.53 -12.35 -19.14
C ALA A 18 4.59 -12.51 -17.93
N MET A 19 5.07 -13.12 -16.84
CA MET A 19 4.28 -13.27 -15.61
C MET A 19 4.06 -11.93 -14.89
N ILE A 20 5.07 -11.05 -14.87
CA ILE A 20 4.94 -9.68 -14.33
C ILE A 20 3.90 -8.91 -15.15
N GLU A 21 3.99 -8.97 -16.48
CA GLU A 21 3.03 -8.33 -17.37
C GLU A 21 1.61 -8.83 -17.14
N ALA A 22 1.41 -10.14 -17.04
CA ALA A 22 0.10 -10.71 -16.75
C ALA A 22 -0.46 -10.21 -15.41
N CYS A 23 0.39 -10.12 -14.38
CA CYS A 23 -0.03 -9.58 -13.08
C CYS A 23 -0.43 -8.09 -13.16
N ILE A 24 0.33 -7.27 -13.89
CA ILE A 24 0.05 -5.84 -14.08
C ILE A 24 -1.26 -5.68 -14.87
N HIS A 25 -1.43 -6.46 -15.94
CA HIS A 25 -2.64 -6.47 -16.73
C HIS A 25 -3.87 -6.79 -15.88
N THR A 26 -3.81 -7.82 -15.03
CA THR A 26 -4.91 -8.13 -14.11
C THR A 26 -5.25 -6.94 -13.21
N VAL A 27 -4.25 -6.31 -12.59
CA VAL A 27 -4.50 -5.13 -11.72
C VAL A 27 -5.15 -3.99 -12.51
N LEU A 28 -4.56 -3.61 -13.66
CA LEU A 28 -4.96 -2.41 -14.39
C LEU A 28 -6.21 -2.58 -15.25
N CYS A 29 -6.50 -3.80 -15.72
CA CYS A 29 -7.63 -4.04 -16.61
C CYS A 29 -8.83 -4.68 -15.89
N HIS A 30 -8.62 -5.45 -14.82
CA HIS A 30 -9.74 -6.12 -14.12
C HIS A 30 -10.11 -5.44 -12.81
N HIS A 31 -9.12 -5.04 -12.00
CA HIS A 31 -9.37 -4.53 -10.63
C HIS A 31 -9.49 -3.02 -10.56
N LEU A 32 -8.77 -2.29 -11.40
CA LEU A 32 -8.77 -0.83 -11.40
C LEU A 32 -10.14 -0.28 -11.81
N ARG A 33 -10.57 0.78 -11.12
CA ARG A 33 -11.74 1.61 -11.41
C ARG A 33 -11.28 3.06 -11.53
N PRO A 34 -10.85 3.51 -12.73
CA PRO A 34 -10.30 4.84 -12.92
C PRO A 34 -11.27 5.95 -12.49
N ASP A 35 -12.56 5.83 -12.81
CA ASP A 35 -13.55 6.85 -12.45
C ASP A 35 -13.76 7.00 -10.93
N ALA A 36 -13.44 5.95 -10.16
CA ALA A 36 -13.57 5.93 -8.71
C ALA A 36 -12.22 6.10 -7.99
N HIS A 37 -11.12 6.28 -8.73
CA HIS A 37 -9.76 6.32 -8.19
C HIS A 37 -9.49 5.12 -7.24
N ALA A 38 -9.89 3.91 -7.62
CA ALA A 38 -9.86 2.76 -6.70
C ALA A 38 -9.40 1.46 -7.38
N VAL A 39 -8.82 0.56 -6.58
CA VAL A 39 -8.57 -0.84 -6.98
C VAL A 39 -9.44 -1.71 -6.09
N LEU A 40 -10.35 -2.47 -6.69
CA LEU A 40 -11.23 -3.37 -5.94
C LEU A 40 -10.47 -4.64 -5.54
N GLU A 41 -10.62 -5.06 -4.29
CA GLU A 41 -9.97 -6.28 -3.79
C GLU A 41 -10.58 -7.55 -4.38
N ALA A 42 -11.85 -7.49 -4.80
CA ALA A 42 -12.57 -8.60 -5.38
C ALA A 42 -13.40 -8.17 -6.59
N VAL A 43 -13.19 -8.87 -7.70
CA VAL A 43 -13.91 -8.71 -8.98
C VAL A 43 -14.28 -10.10 -9.51
N GLY A 44 -15.19 -10.15 -10.47
CA GLY A 44 -15.46 -11.38 -11.20
C GLY A 44 -14.33 -11.73 -12.18
N TRP A 45 -14.47 -12.87 -12.87
CA TRP A 45 -13.39 -13.44 -13.68
C TRP A 45 -12.94 -12.53 -14.82
N GLU A 46 -13.85 -11.72 -15.34
CA GLU A 46 -13.61 -10.78 -16.45
C GLU A 46 -13.49 -9.34 -15.94
N GLY A 47 -13.26 -9.14 -14.64
CA GLY A 47 -13.10 -7.83 -14.02
C GLY A 47 -14.41 -7.11 -13.69
N GLU A 48 -15.57 -7.77 -13.80
CA GLU A 48 -16.85 -7.17 -13.43
C GLU A 48 -16.96 -6.88 -11.93
N THR A 49 -17.62 -5.77 -11.57
CA THR A 49 -17.88 -5.43 -10.18
C THR A 49 -18.87 -6.43 -9.57
N LEU A 50 -18.50 -7.02 -8.43
CA LEU A 50 -19.35 -7.97 -7.72
C LEU A 50 -20.52 -7.26 -6.98
N PRO A 51 -21.65 -7.94 -6.76
CA PRO A 51 -22.75 -7.35 -6.00
C PRO A 51 -22.42 -7.23 -4.51
N GLY A 52 -22.93 -6.17 -3.88
CA GLY A 52 -22.84 -5.97 -2.43
C GLY A 52 -21.46 -5.51 -1.93
N PRO A 53 -21.18 -5.64 -0.62
CA PRO A 53 -19.96 -5.13 0.00
C PRO A 53 -18.66 -5.65 -0.65
N LEU A 54 -18.69 -6.87 -1.17
CA LEU A 54 -17.51 -7.48 -1.80
C LEU A 54 -17.03 -6.70 -3.02
N GLY A 55 -17.93 -6.17 -3.85
CA GLY A 55 -17.57 -5.35 -5.01
C GLY A 55 -17.29 -3.88 -4.69
N ARG A 56 -17.32 -3.49 -3.42
CA ARG A 56 -16.95 -2.15 -2.95
C ARG A 56 -15.77 -2.19 -1.97
N TRP A 57 -15.22 -3.38 -1.73
CA TRP A 57 -14.12 -3.54 -0.80
C TRP A 57 -12.83 -3.03 -1.43
N VAL A 58 -12.20 -2.09 -0.74
CA VAL A 58 -10.90 -1.52 -1.07
C VAL A 58 -9.96 -1.67 0.11
N CYS A 59 -8.72 -2.07 -0.14
CA CYS A 59 -7.63 -2.01 0.82
C CYS A 59 -6.66 -0.89 0.41
N PRO A 60 -6.70 0.28 1.07
CA PRO A 60 -5.84 1.41 0.70
C PRO A 60 -4.34 1.08 0.75
N GLY A 61 -3.92 0.22 1.68
CA GLY A 61 -2.54 -0.24 1.76
C GLY A 61 -2.12 -1.11 0.57
N HIS A 62 -3.00 -1.94 0.04
CA HIS A 62 -2.71 -2.70 -1.19
C HIS A 62 -2.66 -1.80 -2.42
N MET A 63 -3.46 -0.73 -2.49
CA MET A 63 -3.34 0.26 -3.56
C MET A 63 -1.95 0.91 -3.55
N ILE A 64 -1.49 1.36 -2.39
CA ILE A 64 -0.15 1.94 -2.23
C ILE A 64 0.94 0.91 -2.56
N GLU A 65 0.83 -0.32 -2.06
CA GLU A 65 1.79 -1.39 -2.35
C GLU A 65 1.85 -1.75 -3.84
N ALA A 66 0.68 -1.85 -4.49
CA ALA A 66 0.61 -2.04 -5.94
C ALA A 66 1.28 -0.87 -6.68
N GLY A 67 1.01 0.37 -6.27
CA GLY A 67 1.66 1.57 -6.80
C GLY A 67 3.18 1.52 -6.70
N ILE A 68 3.73 1.09 -5.55
CA ILE A 68 5.17 0.87 -5.35
C ILE A 68 5.71 -0.13 -6.39
N PHE A 69 5.03 -1.27 -6.58
CA PHE A 69 5.47 -2.30 -7.52
C PHE A 69 5.43 -1.81 -8.98
N LEU A 70 4.40 -1.04 -9.34
CA LEU A 70 4.29 -0.44 -10.67
C LEU A 70 5.40 0.60 -10.90
N ILE A 71 5.71 1.46 -9.92
CA ILE A 71 6.79 2.45 -10.04
C ILE A 71 8.14 1.73 -10.25
N HIS A 72 8.42 0.67 -9.49
CA HIS A 72 9.64 -0.11 -9.67
C HIS A 72 9.71 -0.77 -11.05
N GLU A 73 8.61 -1.33 -11.53
CA GLU A 73 8.56 -1.90 -12.88
C GLU A 73 8.76 -0.84 -13.95
N ALA A 74 8.09 0.30 -13.79
CA ALA A 74 8.16 1.41 -14.73
C ALA A 74 9.57 1.97 -14.86
N ARG A 75 10.31 2.10 -13.74
CA ARG A 75 11.74 2.48 -13.76
C ARG A 75 12.59 1.46 -14.53
N HIS A 76 12.34 0.17 -14.33
CA HIS A 76 13.05 -0.89 -15.04
C HIS A 76 12.81 -0.85 -16.55
N ARG A 77 11.56 -0.62 -16.96
CA ARG A 77 11.14 -0.57 -18.37
C ARG A 77 11.32 0.81 -19.04
N GLN A 78 11.64 1.84 -18.25
CA GLN A 78 11.60 3.25 -18.66
C GLN A 78 10.20 3.66 -19.20
N ASP A 79 9.14 3.16 -18.57
CA ASP A 79 7.75 3.37 -18.98
C ASP A 79 7.11 4.53 -18.19
N ALA A 80 7.01 5.70 -18.83
CA ALA A 80 6.46 6.90 -18.20
C ALA A 80 4.96 6.79 -17.87
N ALA A 81 4.20 6.01 -18.65
CA ALA A 81 2.76 5.84 -18.42
C ALA A 81 2.52 4.95 -17.19
N LEU A 82 3.25 3.84 -17.08
CA LEU A 82 3.19 2.96 -15.93
C LEU A 82 3.69 3.66 -14.65
N LEU A 83 4.70 4.52 -14.78
CA LEU A 83 5.23 5.33 -13.67
C LEU A 83 4.16 6.27 -13.13
N ARG A 84 3.45 6.98 -14.01
CA ARG A 84 2.33 7.86 -13.63
C ARG A 84 1.21 7.07 -12.97
N GLN A 85 0.80 5.95 -13.57
CA GLN A 85 -0.24 5.10 -13.00
C GLN A 85 0.13 4.58 -11.60
N GLY A 86 1.39 4.20 -11.38
CA GLY A 86 1.87 3.80 -10.06
C GLY A 86 1.83 4.92 -9.02
N ALA A 87 2.21 6.14 -9.40
CA ALA A 87 2.09 7.31 -8.53
C ALA A 87 0.62 7.67 -8.22
N ASP A 88 -0.27 7.55 -9.20
CA ASP A 88 -1.72 7.75 -9.03
C ASP A 88 -2.29 6.73 -8.02
N LEU A 89 -1.92 5.45 -8.12
CA LEU A 89 -2.37 4.43 -7.14
C LEU A 89 -1.92 4.75 -5.71
N VAL A 90 -0.70 5.27 -5.52
CA VAL A 90 -0.21 5.71 -4.21
C VAL A 90 -1.08 6.85 -3.68
N ASP A 91 -1.31 7.89 -4.49
CA ASP A 91 -2.10 9.04 -4.05
C ASP A 91 -3.54 8.65 -3.74
N TRP A 92 -4.18 7.88 -4.61
CA TRP A 92 -5.55 7.39 -4.40
C TRP A 92 -5.68 6.53 -3.14
N GLY A 93 -4.66 5.73 -2.81
CA GLY A 93 -4.62 4.99 -1.55
C GLY A 93 -4.60 5.92 -0.33
N PHE A 94 -3.96 7.09 -0.42
CA PHE A 94 -4.05 8.10 0.64
C PHE A 94 -5.40 8.84 0.65
N GLU A 95 -5.91 9.22 -0.51
CA GLU A 95 -7.22 9.90 -0.66
C GLU A 95 -8.34 9.10 0.01
N HIS A 96 -8.36 7.78 -0.24
CA HIS A 96 -9.36 6.87 0.32
C HIS A 96 -9.02 6.38 1.73
N GLY A 97 -7.73 6.17 2.02
CA GLY A 97 -7.31 5.47 3.22
C GLY A 97 -7.03 6.34 4.44
N TRP A 98 -6.66 7.61 4.26
CA TRP A 98 -6.22 8.44 5.37
C TRP A 98 -7.39 8.90 6.25
N ASP A 99 -7.34 8.56 7.54
CA ASP A 99 -8.32 9.04 8.52
C ASP A 99 -8.00 10.48 8.93
N ALA A 100 -8.78 11.43 8.44
CA ALA A 100 -8.60 12.85 8.76
C ALA A 100 -8.83 13.19 10.25
N GLU A 101 -9.54 12.34 11.00
CA GLU A 101 -9.88 12.58 12.41
C GLU A 101 -8.80 12.05 13.36
N TYR A 102 -8.33 10.81 13.14
CA TYR A 102 -7.38 10.14 14.03
C TYR A 102 -5.99 9.90 13.43
N GLY A 103 -5.81 10.19 12.15
CA GLY A 103 -4.60 9.87 11.40
C GLY A 103 -4.47 8.39 11.05
N GLY A 104 -3.51 8.09 10.19
CA GLY A 104 -3.20 6.73 9.75
C GLY A 104 -4.16 6.16 8.73
N LEU A 105 -3.65 5.21 7.96
CA LEU A 105 -4.43 4.49 6.97
C LEU A 105 -5.37 3.49 7.63
N TYR A 106 -6.64 3.49 7.23
CA TYR A 106 -7.58 2.42 7.53
C TYR A 106 -7.06 1.08 7.01
N ASN A 107 -7.50 -0.01 7.66
CA ASN A 107 -7.16 -1.34 7.22
C ASN A 107 -7.80 -1.66 5.87
N ASP A 108 -9.10 -1.36 5.78
CA ASP A 108 -9.96 -1.58 4.62
C ASP A 108 -11.08 -0.52 4.66
N ILE A 109 -11.70 -0.24 3.52
CA ILE A 109 -12.88 0.63 3.42
C ILE A 109 -13.96 0.02 2.52
N ASP A 110 -15.18 0.52 2.65
CA ASP A 110 -16.22 0.40 1.61
C ASP A 110 -16.14 1.67 0.74
N LEU A 111 -16.00 1.49 -0.57
CA LEU A 111 -15.79 2.56 -1.54
C LEU A 111 -16.95 3.58 -1.58
N GLU A 112 -18.16 3.18 -1.22
CA GLU A 112 -19.33 4.07 -1.13
C GLU A 112 -19.53 4.64 0.28
N GLY A 113 -18.62 4.36 1.22
CA GLY A 113 -18.71 4.79 2.61
C GLY A 113 -19.81 4.08 3.40
N LEU A 114 -20.29 2.93 2.91
CA LEU A 114 -21.33 2.15 3.59
C LEU A 114 -20.75 1.36 4.77
N PRO A 115 -21.57 1.04 5.80
CA PRO A 115 -21.11 0.21 6.90
C PRO A 115 -20.65 -1.18 6.43
N ALA A 116 -19.45 -1.57 6.84
CA ALA A 116 -18.94 -2.91 6.58
C ALA A 116 -19.82 -3.97 7.26
N PRO A 117 -20.10 -5.11 6.61
CA PRO A 117 -20.92 -6.17 7.20
C PRO A 117 -20.16 -6.89 8.33
N GLY A 118 -20.89 -7.60 9.20
CA GLY A 118 -20.30 -8.64 10.06
C GLY A 118 -19.07 -8.24 10.89
N GLY A 119 -18.02 -9.05 10.79
CA GLY A 119 -16.77 -8.87 11.55
C GLY A 119 -15.85 -7.80 10.93
N GLU A 120 -16.06 -7.50 9.66
CA GLU A 120 -15.34 -6.48 8.91
C GLU A 120 -15.53 -5.09 9.53
N ALA A 121 -16.68 -4.82 10.15
CA ALA A 121 -16.95 -3.60 10.91
C ALA A 121 -15.94 -3.31 12.04
N LEU A 122 -15.33 -4.35 12.60
CA LEU A 122 -14.27 -4.20 13.61
C LEU A 122 -12.89 -4.00 12.97
N ARG A 123 -12.69 -4.58 11.78
CA ARG A 123 -11.38 -4.72 11.16
C ARG A 123 -11.07 -3.56 10.22
N TYR A 124 -12.04 -3.11 9.43
CA TYR A 124 -11.91 -2.01 8.46
C TYR A 124 -11.34 -0.73 9.09
N PRO A 125 -11.90 -0.23 10.21
CA PRO A 125 -11.41 1.01 10.81
C PRO A 125 -10.10 0.84 11.60
N ALA A 126 -9.64 -0.40 11.83
CA ALA A 126 -8.39 -0.65 12.54
C ALA A 126 -7.18 -0.14 11.73
N LYS A 127 -6.05 0.00 12.42
CA LYS A 127 -4.80 0.48 11.83
C LYS A 127 -3.78 -0.63 11.98
N LEU A 128 -3.31 -1.18 10.86
CA LEU A 128 -2.32 -2.26 10.85
C LEU A 128 -0.95 -1.72 10.46
N TRP A 129 0.09 -2.29 11.07
CA TRP A 129 1.48 -1.83 10.94
C TRP A 129 1.97 -1.81 9.49
N TRP A 130 1.57 -2.79 8.68
CA TRP A 130 2.11 -2.99 7.35
C TRP A 130 1.59 -1.92 6.38
N GLN A 131 0.30 -1.55 6.41
CA GLN A 131 -0.20 -0.44 5.59
C GLN A 131 0.55 0.85 5.92
N GLN A 132 0.86 1.08 7.20
CA GLN A 132 1.60 2.28 7.56
C GLN A 132 3.04 2.26 7.03
N ALA A 133 3.68 1.08 7.02
CA ALA A 133 5.02 0.92 6.46
C ALA A 133 5.01 1.12 4.92
N GLU A 134 4.03 0.56 4.22
CA GLU A 134 3.84 0.79 2.77
C GLU A 134 3.55 2.25 2.47
N GLY A 135 2.67 2.90 3.23
CA GLY A 135 2.37 4.32 3.11
C GLY A 135 3.62 5.19 3.25
N LEU A 136 4.45 4.90 4.25
CA LEU A 136 5.69 5.64 4.50
C LEU A 136 6.63 5.61 3.29
N TYR A 137 6.90 4.42 2.74
CA TYR A 137 7.79 4.27 1.59
C TYR A 137 7.13 4.71 0.28
N GLY A 138 5.87 4.34 0.05
CA GLY A 138 5.13 4.64 -1.17
C GLY A 138 5.04 6.15 -1.43
N ALA A 139 4.75 6.94 -0.41
CA ALA A 139 4.74 8.40 -0.53
C ALA A 139 6.12 8.96 -0.91
N LEU A 140 7.19 8.48 -0.27
CA LEU A 140 8.55 8.93 -0.58
C LEU A 140 8.97 8.53 -2.00
N LEU A 141 8.67 7.29 -2.41
CA LEU A 141 8.97 6.78 -3.74
C LEU A 141 8.22 7.57 -4.82
N ALA A 142 6.93 7.85 -4.60
CA ALA A 142 6.12 8.66 -5.50
C ALA A 142 6.64 10.09 -5.62
N TRP A 143 7.06 10.72 -4.50
CA TRP A 143 7.71 12.03 -4.52
C TRP A 143 8.98 12.03 -5.37
N GLN A 144 9.84 11.00 -5.24
CA GLN A 144 11.08 10.92 -6.03
C GLN A 144 10.84 10.81 -7.54
N VAL A 145 9.75 10.18 -7.97
CA VAL A 145 9.47 10.00 -9.42
C VAL A 145 8.62 11.10 -10.02
N ALA A 146 7.70 11.69 -9.25
CA ALA A 146 6.79 12.73 -9.74
C ALA A 146 7.27 14.15 -9.43
N GLY A 147 8.04 14.33 -8.35
CA GLY A 147 8.49 15.64 -7.87
C GLY A 147 7.38 16.53 -7.29
N GLU A 148 6.22 15.95 -6.97
CA GLU A 148 5.04 16.71 -6.54
C GLU A 148 4.96 16.79 -5.01
N GLU A 149 4.85 18.01 -4.46
CA GLU A 149 4.86 18.30 -3.02
C GLU A 149 3.80 17.54 -2.20
N ARG A 150 2.67 17.15 -2.83
CA ARG A 150 1.63 16.36 -2.15
C ARG A 150 2.18 15.03 -1.60
N PHE A 151 3.10 14.39 -2.31
CA PHE A 151 3.70 13.13 -1.87
C PHE A 151 4.67 13.33 -0.71
N ALA A 152 5.43 14.43 -0.70
CA ALA A 152 6.25 14.81 0.45
C ALA A 152 5.39 15.09 1.69
N ALA A 153 4.25 15.77 1.51
CA ALA A 153 3.28 15.99 2.58
C ALA A 153 2.68 14.68 3.12
N TRP A 154 2.36 13.71 2.24
CA TRP A 154 1.93 12.38 2.67
C TRP A 154 3.01 11.64 3.45
N HIS A 155 4.26 11.67 2.98
CA HIS A 155 5.39 11.05 3.68
C HIS A 155 5.56 11.63 5.09
N GLY A 156 5.51 12.95 5.24
CA GLY A 156 5.58 13.62 6.54
C GLY A 156 4.46 13.19 7.49
N LYS A 157 3.20 13.20 7.03
CA LYS A 157 2.05 12.73 7.81
C LYS A 157 2.20 11.26 8.25
N MET A 158 2.66 10.41 7.33
CA MET A 158 2.88 8.99 7.61
C MET A 158 3.99 8.77 8.63
N HIS A 159 5.09 9.48 8.49
CA HIS A 159 6.20 9.44 9.43
C HIS A 159 5.72 9.83 10.84
N ASP A 160 5.11 11.00 10.98
CA ASP A 160 4.66 11.52 12.27
C ASP A 160 3.66 10.57 12.95
N TYR A 161 2.71 10.04 12.19
CA TYR A 161 1.73 9.11 12.71
C TYR A 161 2.34 7.75 13.09
N ALA A 162 3.08 7.10 12.18
CA ALA A 162 3.55 5.75 12.39
C ALA A 162 4.58 5.67 13.53
N PHE A 163 5.51 6.62 13.60
CA PHE A 163 6.50 6.64 14.67
C PHE A 163 5.94 7.06 16.03
N SER A 164 4.86 7.86 16.07
CA SER A 164 4.22 8.22 17.34
C SER A 164 3.23 7.17 17.87
N ARG A 165 2.67 6.33 16.99
CA ARG A 165 1.60 5.37 17.34
C ARG A 165 2.02 3.92 17.32
N PHE A 166 2.87 3.52 16.36
CA PHE A 166 3.25 2.12 16.19
C PHE A 166 4.60 1.80 16.84
N ALA A 167 5.58 2.70 16.75
CA ALA A 167 6.91 2.45 17.30
C ALA A 167 6.88 2.31 18.82
N ASP A 168 7.52 1.26 19.31
CA ASP A 168 7.61 0.98 20.73
C ASP A 168 8.99 1.39 21.27
N PRO A 169 9.05 2.44 22.10
CA PRO A 169 10.31 2.96 22.60
C PRO A 169 10.96 2.05 23.65
N GLU A 170 10.21 1.13 24.25
CA GLU A 170 10.73 0.24 25.32
C GLU A 170 11.29 -1.05 24.73
N HIS A 171 10.59 -1.66 23.78
CA HIS A 171 10.94 -2.99 23.25
C HIS A 171 11.39 -3.00 21.79
N SER A 172 11.52 -1.82 21.18
CA SER A 172 11.75 -1.66 19.73
C SER A 172 10.62 -2.24 18.86
N GLU A 173 10.77 -2.06 17.54
CA GLU A 173 9.82 -2.55 16.53
C GLU A 173 8.42 -1.91 16.70
N TRP A 174 7.46 -2.28 15.86
CA TRP A 174 6.12 -1.69 15.79
C TRP A 174 5.06 -2.64 16.38
N TYR A 175 4.08 -2.09 17.10
CA TYR A 175 2.88 -2.84 17.47
C TYR A 175 2.17 -3.41 16.23
N ALA A 176 1.42 -4.50 16.36
CA ALA A 176 0.75 -5.10 15.22
C ALA A 176 -0.51 -4.31 14.84
N ILE A 177 -1.42 -4.11 15.79
CA ILE A 177 -2.76 -3.61 15.48
C ILE A 177 -3.11 -2.52 16.48
N LEU A 178 -3.54 -1.39 15.95
CA LEU A 178 -4.19 -0.34 16.72
C LEU A 178 -5.67 -0.27 16.34
N GLY A 179 -6.50 0.19 17.28
CA GLY A 179 -7.86 0.63 16.98
C GLY A 179 -7.85 1.92 16.18
N ARG A 180 -9.03 2.35 15.71
CA ARG A 180 -9.17 3.55 14.89
C ARG A 180 -8.54 4.79 15.55
N ARG A 181 -8.68 4.91 16.88
CA ARG A 181 -8.21 6.05 17.67
C ARG A 181 -6.74 5.94 18.08
N GLY A 182 -6.04 4.89 17.64
CA GLY A 182 -4.64 4.63 17.98
C GLY A 182 -4.42 3.91 19.31
N ASP A 183 -5.47 3.37 19.94
CA ASP A 183 -5.35 2.47 21.08
C ASP A 183 -4.73 1.13 20.67
N ILE A 184 -3.85 0.57 21.49
CA ILE A 184 -3.16 -0.68 21.16
C ILE A 184 -4.12 -1.86 21.34
N ILE A 185 -4.52 -2.49 20.23
CA ILE A 185 -5.31 -3.73 20.23
C ILE A 185 -4.38 -4.94 20.36
N SER A 186 -3.26 -4.93 19.67
CA SER A 186 -2.26 -6.00 19.72
C SER A 186 -0.85 -5.44 19.76
N ALA A 187 -0.20 -5.59 20.92
CA ALA A 187 1.18 -5.21 21.13
C ALA A 187 2.19 -6.22 20.54
N ALA A 188 1.71 -7.29 19.91
CA ALA A 188 2.57 -8.34 19.38
C ALA A 188 3.57 -7.80 18.34
N LYS A 189 4.84 -8.17 18.48
CA LYS A 189 5.91 -7.79 17.53
C LYS A 189 6.07 -8.78 16.39
N GLY A 190 5.65 -10.03 16.61
CA GLY A 190 5.61 -11.07 15.60
C GLY A 190 4.40 -11.96 15.79
N THR A 191 3.80 -12.39 14.69
CA THR A 191 2.68 -13.35 14.65
C THR A 191 2.83 -14.22 13.40
N ALA A 192 1.91 -15.15 13.16
CA ALA A 192 1.85 -15.88 11.89
C ALA A 192 1.69 -14.96 10.67
N ARG A 193 1.23 -13.72 10.86
CA ARG A 193 1.03 -12.73 9.79
C ARG A 193 1.91 -11.48 9.93
N LYS A 194 2.60 -11.29 11.06
CA LYS A 194 3.50 -10.16 11.32
C LYS A 194 4.92 -10.65 11.51
N ASN A 195 5.81 -10.11 10.71
CA ASN A 195 7.25 -10.31 10.81
C ASN A 195 7.95 -9.03 10.33
N ILE A 196 9.28 -9.04 10.30
CA ILE A 196 10.10 -7.88 9.96
C ILE A 196 10.10 -7.54 8.45
N PHE A 197 9.34 -8.25 7.62
CA PHE A 197 9.34 -8.03 6.17
C PHE A 197 8.88 -6.62 5.80
N HIS A 198 7.62 -6.25 6.06
CA HIS A 198 7.11 -4.94 5.65
C HIS A 198 7.85 -3.80 6.34
N LEU A 199 8.03 -3.86 7.66
CA LEU A 199 8.70 -2.77 8.38
C LEU A 199 10.17 -2.64 7.96
N GLY A 200 10.91 -3.75 7.95
CA GLY A 200 12.33 -3.75 7.58
C GLY A 200 12.56 -3.33 6.13
N ARG A 201 11.78 -3.86 5.18
CA ARG A 201 11.84 -3.51 3.75
C ARG A 201 11.63 -2.01 3.56
N ASN A 202 10.54 -1.47 4.10
CA ASN A 202 10.16 -0.08 3.84
C ASN A 202 11.13 0.91 4.51
N LEU A 203 11.59 0.64 5.74
CA LEU A 203 12.61 1.49 6.37
C LEU A 203 13.95 1.45 5.64
N PHE A 204 14.37 0.27 5.17
CA PHE A 204 15.57 0.14 4.34
C PHE A 204 15.47 0.96 3.06
N TRP A 205 14.35 0.85 2.32
CA TRP A 205 14.17 1.61 1.09
C TRP A 205 13.98 3.11 1.33
N CYS A 206 13.35 3.52 2.43
CA CYS A 206 13.32 4.94 2.81
C CYS A 206 14.73 5.49 3.05
N TRP A 207 15.56 4.77 3.82
CA TRP A 207 16.95 5.16 4.04
C TRP A 207 17.74 5.24 2.73
N ARG A 208 17.64 4.24 1.86
CA ARG A 208 18.28 4.23 0.54
C ARG A 208 17.84 5.40 -0.34
N ALA A 209 16.54 5.72 -0.33
CA ALA A 209 15.98 6.83 -1.08
C ALA A 209 16.50 8.19 -0.56
N LEU A 210 16.65 8.36 0.75
CA LEU A 210 17.06 9.62 1.39
C LEU A 210 18.58 9.86 1.37
N GLU A 211 19.41 8.81 1.41
CA GLU A 211 20.87 9.00 1.27
C GLU A 211 21.29 9.45 -0.15
N GLY A 212 20.40 9.32 -1.12
CA GLY A 212 20.71 9.51 -2.55
C GLY A 212 21.38 8.28 -3.14
N GLU A 213 20.99 7.91 -4.37
CA GLU A 213 21.74 6.93 -5.16
C GLU A 213 23.12 7.53 -5.45
N LYS A 214 24.15 7.07 -4.73
CA LYS A 214 25.55 7.30 -5.11
C LYS A 214 25.91 6.55 -6.39
#